data_AF-A0A1J5KPY7-F1
#
_entry.id   AF-A0A1J5KPY7-F1
#
_cell.length_a   1.000
_cell.length_b   1.000
_cell.length_c   1.000
_cell.angle_alpha   90.00
_cell.angle_beta   90.00
_cell.angle_gamma   90.00
#
_symmetry.space_group_name_H-M   'P 1'
#
loop_
_entity.id
_entity.type
_entity.pdbx_description
1 polymer ?
#
loop_
_entity_poly.entity_id
_entity_poly.type
_entity_poly.pdbx_seq_one_letter_code
_entity_poly.pdbx_strand_id
1 'polypeptide(L)'
;MTKSKTEFNDLSKAELEKLMHDRNVDHLKKEGGIESLLIFNLENFAYRYLETTDFKNIQCQFEDKDFWVESIETNIVEALKWDNKDVKAKLIELCKQNPGANSKNIKVKLTIGTRIISDEQVDCYACIDWGYPEFNQSEGQSLRTSEELVFDDPIILRNTHATFLEKVCTIF
;
A
#
# COMPACT_ATOMS: atom_id res chain seq x y z
N MET A 1 -21.67 19.82 35.70
CA MET A 1 -22.86 19.92 34.82
C MET A 1 -22.63 19.04 33.61
N THR A 2 -23.29 17.89 33.63
CA THR A 2 -23.12 16.80 32.68
C THR A 2 -24.06 17.04 31.51
N LYS A 3 -23.54 17.38 30.33
CA LYS A 3 -24.39 17.43 29.12
C LYS A 3 -24.77 16.00 28.75
N SER A 4 -26.06 15.73 28.93
CA SER A 4 -26.74 14.44 28.82
C SER A 4 -26.82 13.95 27.38
N LYS A 5 -26.85 12.62 27.21
CA LYS A 5 -27.09 11.81 26.00
C LYS A 5 -28.41 12.08 25.26
N THR A 6 -29.03 13.26 25.43
CA THR A 6 -30.40 13.56 24.98
C THR A 6 -30.44 14.46 23.73
N GLU A 7 -29.34 15.08 23.30
CA GLU A 7 -29.34 16.08 22.20
C GLU A 7 -29.18 15.50 20.77
N PHE A 8 -28.97 14.20 20.58
CA PHE A 8 -28.75 13.62 19.25
C PHE A 8 -30.02 13.14 18.53
N ASN A 9 -31.19 13.16 19.18
CA ASN A 9 -32.40 12.51 18.66
C ASN A 9 -33.30 13.42 17.78
N ASP A 10 -32.97 14.71 17.64
CA ASP A 10 -33.76 15.70 16.89
C ASP A 10 -33.02 16.33 15.70
N LEU A 11 -31.84 15.80 15.34
CA LEU A 11 -31.08 16.30 14.19
C LEU A 11 -31.66 15.73 12.89
N SER A 12 -31.88 16.60 11.91
CA SER A 12 -32.21 16.17 10.55
C SER A 12 -31.06 15.34 9.96
N LYS A 13 -31.37 14.49 8.98
CA LYS A 13 -30.36 13.67 8.27
C LYS A 13 -29.18 14.53 7.75
N ALA A 14 -29.47 15.72 7.23
CA ALA A 14 -28.45 16.65 6.73
C ALA A 14 -27.54 17.19 7.83
N GLU A 15 -28.09 17.46 9.02
CA GLU A 15 -27.31 17.92 10.17
C GLU A 15 -26.45 16.79 10.75
N LEU A 16 -26.96 15.55 10.78
CA LEU A 16 -26.19 14.37 11.15
C LEU A 16 -25.04 14.10 10.19
N GLU A 17 -25.28 14.16 8.87
CA GLU A 17 -24.25 13.99 7.84
C GLU A 17 -23.15 15.04 7.98
N LYS A 18 -23.53 16.31 8.19
CA LYS A 18 -22.59 17.40 8.42
C LYS A 18 -21.76 17.19 9.69
N LEU A 19 -22.39 16.86 10.82
CA LEU A 19 -21.67 16.60 12.09
C LEU A 19 -20.71 15.42 11.98
N MET A 20 -21.09 14.37 11.25
CA MET A 20 -20.21 13.22 11.00
C MET A 20 -19.05 13.58 10.09
N HIS A 21 -19.29 14.39 9.05
CA HIS A 21 -18.25 14.90 8.17
C HIS A 21 -17.24 15.77 8.96
N ASP A 22 -17.72 16.79 9.67
CA ASP A 22 -16.90 17.71 10.46
C ASP A 22 -16.03 16.95 11.49
N ARG A 23 -16.62 15.96 12.18
CA ARG A 23 -15.88 15.14 13.15
C ARG A 23 -14.80 14.26 12.50
N ASN A 24 -15.04 13.74 11.30
CA ASN A 24 -14.05 12.94 10.59
C ASN A 24 -12.91 13.83 10.07
N VAL A 25 -13.23 15.01 9.55
CA VAL A 25 -12.24 16.03 9.16
C VAL A 25 -11.38 16.40 10.35
N ASP A 26 -11.98 16.71 11.51
CA ASP A 26 -11.26 17.03 12.74
C ASP A 26 -10.37 15.88 13.22
N HIS A 27 -10.76 14.63 12.99
CA HIS A 27 -9.93 13.48 13.36
C HIS A 27 -8.74 13.32 12.43
N LEU A 28 -8.94 13.49 11.12
CA LEU A 28 -7.87 13.38 10.12
C LEU A 28 -6.88 14.57 10.19
N LYS A 29 -7.35 15.74 10.60
CA LYS A 29 -6.51 16.94 10.81
C LYS A 29 -5.75 16.93 12.13
N LYS A 30 -6.06 16.02 13.06
CA LYS A 30 -5.25 15.82 14.26
C LYS A 30 -3.95 15.12 13.89
N GLU A 31 -2.90 15.42 14.65
CA GLU A 31 -1.60 14.78 14.54
C GLU A 31 -1.76 13.24 14.54
N GLY A 32 -1.22 12.57 13.52
CA GLY A 32 -1.31 11.12 13.35
C GLY A 32 -2.56 10.59 12.64
N GLY A 33 -3.53 11.45 12.28
CA GLY A 33 -4.79 11.02 11.67
C GLY A 33 -4.65 10.46 10.26
N ILE A 34 -3.85 11.11 9.42
CA ILE A 34 -3.56 10.65 8.06
C ILE A 34 -2.68 9.40 8.14
N GLU A 35 -1.64 9.41 8.96
CA GLU A 35 -0.70 8.30 9.15
C GLU A 35 -1.43 7.03 9.58
N SER A 36 -2.35 7.14 10.55
CA SER A 36 -3.18 6.01 10.99
C SER A 36 -4.06 5.45 9.87
N LEU A 37 -4.60 6.31 9.00
CA LEU A 37 -5.36 5.91 7.83
C LEU A 37 -4.49 5.19 6.79
N LEU A 38 -3.25 5.67 6.55
CA LEU A 38 -2.32 5.05 5.62
C LEU A 38 -1.92 3.66 6.11
N ILE A 39 -1.50 3.55 7.37
CA ILE A 39 -1.12 2.29 8.03
C ILE A 39 -2.26 1.27 7.92
N PHE A 40 -3.48 1.66 8.33
CA PHE A 40 -4.64 0.77 8.29
C PHE A 40 -4.89 0.24 6.88
N ASN A 41 -4.87 1.10 5.87
CA ASN A 41 -5.12 0.67 4.49
C ASN A 41 -3.99 -0.22 3.97
N LEU A 42 -2.72 0.15 4.21
CA LEU A 42 -1.58 -0.64 3.75
C LEU A 42 -1.57 -2.05 4.34
N GLU A 43 -1.89 -2.22 5.62
CA GLU A 43 -1.97 -3.55 6.24
C GLU A 43 -3.12 -4.40 5.66
N ASN A 44 -4.27 -3.79 5.36
CA ASN A 44 -5.37 -4.48 4.66
C ASN A 44 -4.96 -4.91 3.24
N PHE A 45 -4.16 -4.10 2.55
CA PHE A 45 -3.63 -4.44 1.23
C PHE A 45 -2.55 -5.50 1.29
N ALA A 46 -1.69 -5.48 2.32
CA ALA A 46 -0.70 -6.52 2.55
C ALA A 46 -1.37 -7.89 2.70
N TYR A 47 -2.43 -7.98 3.51
CA TYR A 47 -3.23 -9.20 3.67
C TYR A 47 -3.80 -9.73 2.34
N ARG A 48 -4.18 -8.82 1.43
CA ARG A 48 -4.81 -9.20 0.16
C ARG A 48 -3.80 -9.57 -0.94
N TYR A 49 -2.67 -8.89 -0.99
CA TYR A 49 -1.75 -8.93 -2.13
C TYR A 49 -0.36 -9.47 -1.82
N LEU A 50 0.11 -9.32 -0.57
CA LEU A 50 1.51 -9.61 -0.21
C LEU A 50 1.67 -10.82 0.69
N GLU A 51 0.65 -11.20 1.44
CA GLU A 51 0.72 -12.36 2.32
C GLU A 51 0.87 -13.65 1.51
N THR A 52 1.86 -14.44 1.90
CA THR A 52 2.12 -15.77 1.34
C THR A 52 1.96 -16.82 2.43
N THR A 53 2.21 -18.08 2.08
CA THR A 53 2.29 -19.15 3.10
C THR A 53 3.35 -18.83 4.16
N ASP A 54 4.44 -18.19 3.75
CA ASP A 54 5.64 -17.96 4.57
C ASP A 54 5.73 -16.53 5.15
N PHE A 55 4.98 -15.57 4.60
CA PHE A 55 4.91 -14.19 5.07
C PHE A 55 3.47 -13.83 5.44
N LYS A 56 3.20 -13.69 6.73
CA LYS A 56 1.87 -13.38 7.28
C LYS A 56 1.96 -12.30 8.35
N ASN A 57 0.82 -11.66 8.64
CA ASN A 57 0.71 -10.56 9.61
C ASN A 57 1.69 -9.43 9.28
N ILE A 58 1.76 -9.06 8.00
CA ILE A 58 2.63 -7.99 7.54
C ILE A 58 2.16 -6.69 8.21
N GLN A 59 3.10 -5.95 8.79
CA GLN A 59 2.84 -4.69 9.46
C GLN A 59 3.40 -3.55 8.63
N CYS A 60 2.74 -2.39 8.67
CA CYS A 60 3.24 -1.21 7.98
C CYS A 60 4.55 -0.75 8.62
N GLN A 61 5.56 -0.59 7.79
CA GLN A 61 6.81 0.10 8.09
C GLN A 61 6.67 1.57 7.68
N PHE A 62 7.47 2.45 8.27
CA PHE A 62 7.52 3.84 7.87
C PHE A 62 8.88 4.48 8.15
N GLU A 63 9.25 5.44 7.32
CA GLU A 63 10.43 6.28 7.45
C GLU A 63 10.08 7.67 6.89
N ASP A 64 10.24 8.70 7.73
CA ASP A 64 9.84 10.09 7.44
C ASP A 64 8.39 10.22 6.95
N LYS A 65 8.22 10.28 5.63
CA LYS A 65 6.94 10.47 4.92
C LYS A 65 6.54 9.26 4.08
N ASP A 66 7.33 8.19 4.12
CA ASP A 66 7.12 6.98 3.34
C ASP A 66 6.54 5.89 4.25
N PHE A 67 5.42 5.32 3.84
CA PHE A 67 4.75 4.23 4.54
C PHE A 67 4.65 3.04 3.61
N TRP A 68 5.06 1.86 4.03
CA TRP A 68 5.03 0.69 3.15
C TRP A 68 4.85 -0.63 3.89
N VAL A 69 4.38 -1.60 3.14
CA VAL A 69 4.32 -3.01 3.52
C VAL A 69 5.10 -3.80 2.47
N GLU A 70 5.76 -4.86 2.90
CA GLU A 70 6.56 -5.68 2.00
C GLU A 70 6.52 -7.16 2.36
N SER A 71 6.77 -7.99 1.35
CA SER A 71 7.00 -9.42 1.50
C SER A 71 8.10 -9.88 0.56
N ILE A 72 8.65 -11.07 0.82
CA ILE A 72 9.65 -11.69 -0.04
C ILE A 72 9.12 -13.04 -0.50
N GLU A 73 8.93 -13.19 -1.81
CA GLU A 73 8.74 -14.49 -2.43
C GLU A 73 10.10 -15.18 -2.58
N THR A 74 10.26 -16.29 -1.89
CA THR A 74 11.50 -17.07 -1.85
C THR A 74 11.47 -18.25 -2.83
N ASN A 75 10.30 -18.58 -3.35
CA ASN A 75 10.08 -19.62 -4.32
C ASN A 75 9.80 -19.02 -5.70
N ILE A 76 10.84 -18.99 -6.53
CA ILE A 76 10.76 -18.53 -7.91
C ILE A 76 9.70 -19.27 -8.75
N VAL A 77 9.35 -20.51 -8.41
CA VAL A 77 8.29 -21.26 -9.10
C VAL A 77 6.91 -20.67 -8.84
N GLU A 78 6.65 -20.16 -7.62
CA GLU A 78 5.42 -19.45 -7.33
C GLU A 78 5.40 -18.08 -8.02
N ALA A 79 6.51 -17.35 -7.99
CA ALA A 79 6.62 -16.06 -8.69
C ALA A 79 6.38 -16.16 -10.21
N LEU A 80 6.78 -17.28 -10.84
CA LEU A 80 6.53 -17.54 -12.26
C LEU A 80 5.05 -17.83 -12.60
N LYS A 81 4.18 -18.02 -11.60
CA LYS A 81 2.74 -18.21 -11.79
C LYS A 81 1.95 -16.90 -11.82
N TRP A 82 2.56 -15.78 -11.46
CA TRP A 82 1.91 -14.48 -11.51
C TRP A 82 1.43 -14.12 -12.92
N ASP A 83 0.34 -13.38 -12.99
CA ASP A 83 -0.35 -13.06 -14.25
C ASP A 83 0.37 -11.96 -15.04
N ASN A 84 1.23 -11.18 -14.37
CA ASN A 84 2.01 -10.13 -15.01
C ASN A 84 3.06 -10.72 -15.99
N LYS A 85 2.79 -10.55 -17.29
CA LYS A 85 3.63 -11.09 -18.37
C LYS A 85 5.02 -10.48 -18.42
N ASP A 86 5.17 -9.20 -18.10
CA ASP A 86 6.45 -8.49 -18.18
C ASP A 86 7.38 -8.94 -17.05
N VAL A 87 6.84 -9.01 -15.83
CA VAL A 87 7.55 -9.57 -14.66
C VAL A 87 7.94 -11.01 -14.94
N LYS A 88 7.00 -11.84 -15.40
CA LYS A 88 7.27 -13.24 -15.72
C LYS A 88 8.37 -13.41 -16.77
N ALA A 89 8.38 -12.59 -17.81
CA ALA A 89 9.45 -12.62 -18.82
C ALA A 89 10.82 -12.32 -18.20
N LYS A 90 10.90 -11.36 -17.28
CA LYS A 90 12.12 -11.02 -16.55
C LYS A 90 12.57 -12.12 -15.59
N LEU A 91 11.64 -12.73 -14.85
CA LEU A 91 11.95 -13.86 -13.98
C LEU A 91 12.45 -15.08 -14.78
N ILE A 92 11.91 -15.33 -15.98
CA ILE A 92 12.41 -16.38 -16.89
C ILE A 92 13.84 -16.06 -17.33
N GLU A 93 14.12 -14.80 -17.68
CA GLU A 93 15.47 -14.35 -18.04
C GLU A 93 16.47 -14.60 -16.90
N LEU A 94 16.11 -14.22 -15.67
CA LEU A 94 16.92 -14.47 -14.48
C LEU A 94 17.16 -15.96 -14.23
N CYS A 95 16.12 -16.80 -14.38
CA CYS A 95 16.24 -18.25 -14.25
C CYS A 95 17.23 -18.84 -15.27
N LYS A 96 17.25 -18.31 -16.51
CA LYS A 96 18.19 -18.75 -17.54
C LYS A 96 19.63 -18.34 -17.22
N GLN A 97 19.81 -17.16 -16.63
CA GLN A 97 21.11 -16.68 -16.17
C GLN A 97 21.61 -17.45 -14.93
N ASN A 98 20.70 -18.03 -14.14
CA ASN A 98 20.99 -18.75 -12.90
C ASN A 98 20.40 -20.18 -12.91
N PRO A 99 20.90 -21.10 -13.75
CA PRO A 99 20.30 -22.42 -13.92
C PRO A 99 20.53 -23.36 -12.73
N GLY A 100 19.68 -24.39 -12.63
CA GLY A 100 19.86 -25.50 -11.69
C GLY A 100 19.61 -25.10 -10.24
N ALA A 101 20.58 -25.36 -9.35
CA ALA A 101 20.45 -25.03 -7.93
C ALA A 101 20.48 -23.50 -7.68
N ASN A 102 21.06 -22.72 -8.60
CA ASN A 102 21.22 -21.27 -8.44
C ASN A 102 19.89 -20.51 -8.56
N SER A 103 18.90 -21.05 -9.27
CA SER A 103 17.58 -20.42 -9.38
C SER A 103 16.85 -20.36 -8.04
N LYS A 104 17.19 -21.26 -7.10
CA LYS A 104 16.66 -21.26 -5.73
C LYS A 104 17.16 -20.08 -4.88
N ASN A 105 18.19 -19.38 -5.34
CA ASN A 105 18.70 -18.18 -4.67
C ASN A 105 18.02 -16.90 -5.19
N ILE A 106 17.18 -17.00 -6.22
CA ILE A 106 16.39 -15.87 -6.71
C ILE A 106 15.28 -15.61 -5.69
N LYS A 107 15.21 -14.38 -5.20
CA LYS A 107 14.13 -13.89 -4.36
C LYS A 107 13.53 -12.65 -5.00
N VAL A 108 12.24 -12.45 -4.79
CA VAL A 108 11.51 -11.31 -5.32
C VAL A 108 10.87 -10.57 -4.16
N LYS A 109 11.21 -9.30 -3.98
CA LYS A 109 10.61 -8.42 -2.98
C LYS A 109 9.38 -7.73 -3.59
N LEU A 110 8.27 -7.81 -2.90
CA LEU A 110 7.04 -7.13 -3.23
C LEU A 110 6.84 -5.99 -2.24
N THR A 111 6.48 -4.81 -2.72
CA THR A 111 6.24 -3.64 -1.87
C THR A 111 4.99 -2.91 -2.33
N ILE A 112 4.16 -2.50 -1.37
CA ILE A 112 3.07 -1.54 -1.57
C ILE A 112 3.32 -0.40 -0.59
N GLY A 113 3.19 0.84 -1.03
CA GLY A 113 3.36 1.97 -0.14
C GLY A 113 2.65 3.23 -0.57
N THR A 114 2.69 4.20 0.33
CA THR A 114 2.17 5.54 0.12
C THR A 114 3.17 6.53 0.68
N ARG A 115 3.59 7.48 -0.14
CA ARG A 115 4.46 8.59 0.24
C ARG A 115 3.68 9.88 0.38
N ILE A 116 3.82 10.56 1.51
CA ILE A 116 3.29 11.90 1.69
C ILE A 116 4.22 12.89 0.99
N ILE A 117 3.74 13.55 -0.07
CA ILE A 117 4.50 14.55 -0.83
C ILE A 117 4.34 15.92 -0.17
N SER A 118 3.10 16.28 0.14
CA SER A 118 2.73 17.50 0.85
C SER A 118 1.45 17.27 1.67
N ASP A 119 0.96 18.30 2.36
CA ASP A 119 -0.25 18.20 3.18
C ASP A 119 -1.53 17.85 2.37
N GLU A 120 -1.47 18.04 1.05
CA GLU A 120 -2.59 17.89 0.10
C GLU A 120 -2.27 16.89 -1.02
N GLN A 121 -1.20 16.11 -0.87
CA GLN A 121 -0.71 15.23 -1.93
C GLN A 121 0.00 13.99 -1.40
N VAL A 122 -0.40 12.83 -1.92
CA VAL A 122 0.27 11.54 -1.69
C VAL A 122 0.57 10.83 -3.01
N ASP A 123 1.61 10.01 -3.03
CA ASP A 123 1.95 9.10 -4.12
C ASP A 123 1.79 7.66 -3.62
N CYS A 124 0.79 6.95 -4.14
CA CYS A 124 0.63 5.52 -3.90
C CYS A 124 1.52 4.76 -4.87
N TYR A 125 2.22 3.71 -4.44
CA TYR A 125 3.09 2.93 -5.31
C TYR A 125 3.05 1.43 -5.01
N ALA A 126 3.37 0.65 -6.03
CA ALA A 126 3.67 -0.77 -5.89
C ALA A 126 4.96 -1.09 -6.64
N CYS A 127 5.75 -2.02 -6.10
CA CYS A 127 7.03 -2.42 -6.66
C CYS A 127 7.22 -3.94 -6.57
N ILE A 128 7.77 -4.51 -7.64
CA ILE A 128 8.26 -5.88 -7.71
C ILE A 128 9.76 -5.77 -8.01
N ASP A 129 10.60 -6.15 -7.06
CA ASP A 129 12.05 -6.03 -7.13
C ASP A 129 12.70 -7.43 -7.09
N TRP A 130 13.43 -7.78 -8.15
CA TRP A 130 14.17 -9.04 -8.28
C TRP A 130 15.70 -8.84 -8.23
N GLY A 131 16.16 -7.67 -7.78
CA GLY A 131 17.56 -7.31 -7.57
C GLY A 131 18.17 -7.89 -6.29
N TYR A 132 17.88 -9.15 -5.96
CA TYR A 132 18.49 -9.84 -4.80
C TYR A 132 20.02 -9.94 -4.97
N PRO A 133 20.83 -9.72 -3.92
CA PRO A 133 20.46 -9.55 -2.50
C PRO A 133 20.13 -8.14 -2.05
N GLU A 134 20.47 -7.12 -2.84
CA GLU A 134 20.45 -5.73 -2.39
C GLU A 134 19.05 -5.12 -2.42
N PHE A 135 18.19 -5.55 -3.34
CA PHE A 135 16.84 -5.00 -3.56
C PHE A 135 16.82 -3.46 -3.59
N ASN A 136 17.74 -2.90 -4.35
CA ASN A 136 17.98 -1.48 -4.48
C ASN A 136 17.17 -0.83 -5.61
N GLN A 137 16.18 -1.56 -6.17
CA GLN A 137 15.33 -1.10 -7.27
C GLN A 137 16.10 -0.57 -8.50
N SER A 138 17.30 -1.10 -8.78
CA SER A 138 18.10 -0.69 -9.93
C SER A 138 17.35 -0.86 -11.26
N GLU A 139 17.69 -0.04 -12.25
CA GLU A 139 17.11 -0.12 -13.59
C GLU A 139 17.28 -1.53 -14.18
N GLY A 140 16.16 -2.12 -14.64
CA GLY A 140 16.10 -3.49 -15.16
C GLY A 140 16.02 -4.59 -14.09
N GLN A 141 16.08 -4.24 -12.81
CA GLN A 141 15.93 -5.16 -11.67
C GLN A 141 14.62 -4.99 -10.89
N SER A 142 13.79 -4.03 -11.30
CA SER A 142 12.50 -3.78 -10.68
C SER A 142 11.45 -3.38 -11.71
N LEU A 143 10.19 -3.61 -11.35
CA LEU A 143 9.03 -3.00 -11.97
C LEU A 143 8.31 -2.19 -10.89
N ARG A 144 8.10 -0.89 -11.15
CA ARG A 144 7.39 0.01 -10.24
C ARG A 144 6.28 0.72 -11.00
N THR A 145 5.14 0.87 -10.34
CA THR A 145 4.06 1.75 -10.76
C THR A 145 3.71 2.69 -9.61
N SER A 146 3.22 3.89 -9.93
CA SER A 146 2.71 4.81 -8.92
C SER A 146 1.56 5.64 -9.46
N GLU A 147 0.69 6.09 -8.55
CA GLU A 147 -0.46 6.93 -8.84
C GLU A 147 -0.52 8.06 -7.81
N GLU A 148 -0.51 9.28 -8.31
CA GLU A 148 -0.59 10.49 -7.49
C GLU A 148 -2.04 10.85 -7.16
N LEU A 149 -2.28 11.16 -5.88
CA LEU A 149 -3.56 11.64 -5.37
C LEU A 149 -3.39 13.01 -4.73
N VAL A 150 -3.99 14.02 -5.37
CA VAL A 150 -4.12 15.38 -4.85
C VAL A 150 -5.50 15.55 -4.21
N PHE A 151 -5.56 16.17 -3.04
CA PHE A 151 -6.79 16.39 -2.29
C PHE A 151 -6.76 17.71 -1.53
N ASP A 152 -7.87 18.45 -1.55
CA ASP A 152 -8.10 19.68 -0.76
C ASP A 152 -8.80 19.40 0.57
N ASP A 153 -9.45 18.24 0.70
CA ASP A 153 -10.09 17.74 1.90
C ASP A 153 -9.55 16.33 2.25
N PRO A 154 -9.01 16.09 3.46
CA PRO A 154 -8.59 14.76 3.93
C PRO A 154 -9.66 13.66 3.80
N ILE A 155 -10.95 14.01 3.71
CA ILE A 155 -12.02 13.05 3.45
C ILE A 155 -11.91 12.44 2.05
N ILE A 156 -11.44 13.21 1.06
CA ILE A 156 -11.17 12.68 -0.28
C ILE A 156 -10.09 11.61 -0.19
N LEU A 157 -8.99 11.89 0.52
CA LEU A 157 -7.94 10.90 0.79
C LEU A 157 -8.54 9.65 1.44
N ARG A 158 -9.29 9.79 2.53
CA ARG A 158 -9.94 8.65 3.21
C ARG A 158 -10.80 7.80 2.28
N ASN A 159 -11.58 8.44 1.40
CA ASN A 159 -12.52 7.75 0.54
C ASN A 159 -11.88 7.12 -0.70
N THR A 160 -10.74 7.65 -1.16
CA THR A 160 -10.14 7.27 -2.45
C THR A 160 -8.81 6.56 -2.32
N HIS A 161 -8.11 6.66 -1.18
CA HIS A 161 -6.79 6.06 -0.98
C HIS A 161 -6.75 4.57 -1.34
N ALA A 162 -7.73 3.79 -0.86
CA ALA A 162 -7.83 2.37 -1.21
C ALA A 162 -7.99 2.15 -2.73
N THR A 163 -8.77 2.98 -3.43
CA THR A 163 -8.91 2.89 -4.89
C THR A 163 -7.59 3.16 -5.61
N PHE A 164 -6.78 4.10 -5.12
CA PHE A 164 -5.46 4.38 -5.69
C PHE A 164 -4.47 3.24 -5.41
N LEU A 165 -4.50 2.65 -4.21
CA LEU A 165 -3.76 1.44 -3.89
C LEU A 165 -4.16 0.26 -4.80
N GLU A 166 -5.45 0.09 -5.11
CA GLU A 166 -5.88 -0.95 -6.05
C GLU A 166 -5.28 -0.79 -7.43
N LYS A 167 -5.26 0.44 -7.97
CA LYS A 167 -4.70 0.69 -9.29
C LYS A 167 -3.22 0.29 -9.35
N VAL A 168 -2.43 0.66 -8.35
CA VAL A 168 -1.00 0.32 -8.34
C VAL A 168 -0.76 -1.18 -8.11
N CYS A 169 -1.63 -1.85 -7.35
CA CYS A 169 -1.53 -3.29 -7.11
C CYS A 169 -1.85 -4.16 -8.35
N THR A 170 -2.32 -3.57 -9.45
CA THR A 170 -2.54 -4.30 -10.73
C THR A 170 -1.26 -4.90 -11.33
N ILE A 171 -0.09 -4.55 -10.80
CA ILE A 171 1.19 -5.13 -11.23
C ILE A 171 1.46 -6.54 -10.68
N PHE A 172 0.79 -6.95 -9.59
CA PHE A 172 0.94 -8.29 -9.01
C PHE A 172 0.08 -9.31 -9.78
#